data_AF-A0A310SKC7-F1
#
_entry.id   AF-A0A310SKC7-F1
#
_cell.length_a   1.000
_cell.length_b   1.000
_cell.length_c   1.000
_cell.angle_alpha   90.00
_cell.angle_beta   90.00
_cell.angle_gamma   90.00
#
_symmetry.space_group_name_H-M   'P 1'
#
loop_
_entity.id
_entity.type
_entity.pdbx_description
1 polymer ?
#
loop_
_entity_poly.entity_id
_entity_poly.type
_entity_poly.pdbx_seq_one_letter_code
_entity_poly.pdbx_strand_id
1 'polypeptide(L)'
;GKRLYFKPNKSITFGRKKADIVLQNDESISRLHASISVIPEDFIPLDGPTSICKLKDLNSKYGTYILYGEKTMEVTADEYIFKHNDVIRFGLQHHLYTIVSVPIIIVTSTLNVDDKSKLEYLMGEIDGLISEEWTSRCTYLTVSKATLTEKVTCALAAAIPIVTVAYWEQFKVAIDNNEEFPGIKDFVPIISETLVDKQKYLLSPNVKRRTLFQNLIFVHFSTSQYKIYAKIISMAGGKSLLYSKKHLTIKELCAPNIIVLQYPNYNETQSTESILPEYDSISMNNNQDCSITDSSISETLEEPQESKRTRRYFSDDSDTEFLTSTKKKICLKNSDIENTTKLQPSTFNSCIEEQKSSNTLLGYNSSFLRNILNCKNFKKVYNITPTRRIGLKEMYVWN
;
A
#
# COMPACT_ATOMS: atom_id res chain seq x y z
N GLY A 1 -26.13 -16.82 4.64
CA GLY A 1 -26.50 -16.71 6.07
C GLY A 1 -26.56 -15.24 6.46
N LYS A 2 -27.15 -14.90 7.61
CA LYS A 2 -27.14 -13.52 8.13
C LYS A 2 -25.73 -13.16 8.61
N ARG A 3 -25.24 -11.97 8.25
CA ARG A 3 -23.98 -11.41 8.78
C ARG A 3 -24.26 -10.57 10.01
N LEU A 4 -23.25 -10.40 10.85
CA LEU A 4 -23.25 -9.51 12.01
C LEU A 4 -21.87 -8.85 12.09
N TYR A 5 -21.82 -7.52 12.15
CA TYR A 5 -20.57 -6.78 12.32
C TYR A 5 -20.47 -6.22 13.74
N PHE A 6 -19.34 -6.50 14.39
CA PHE A 6 -19.05 -6.00 15.73
C PHE A 6 -18.24 -4.72 15.63
N LYS A 7 -18.79 -3.62 16.17
CA LYS A 7 -18.08 -2.34 16.25
C LYS A 7 -17.09 -2.31 17.42
N PRO A 8 -15.98 -1.56 17.29
CA PRO A 8 -14.98 -1.45 18.34
C PRO A 8 -15.57 -0.78 19.59
N ASN A 9 -15.09 -1.20 20.76
CA ASN A 9 -15.50 -0.73 22.08
C ASN A 9 -17.01 -0.86 22.39
N LYS A 10 -17.73 -1.73 21.65
CA LYS A 10 -19.12 -2.09 21.95
C LYS A 10 -19.20 -3.55 22.37
N SER A 11 -20.03 -3.81 23.38
CA SER A 11 -20.45 -5.15 23.77
C SER A 11 -21.85 -5.38 23.21
N ILE A 12 -22.05 -6.50 22.52
CA ILE A 12 -23.32 -6.91 21.92
C ILE A 12 -23.79 -8.18 22.64
N THR A 13 -24.98 -8.12 23.21
CA THR A 13 -25.59 -9.23 23.94
C THR A 13 -26.40 -10.14 23.02
N PHE A 14 -26.32 -11.45 23.29
CA PHE A 14 -27.05 -12.50 22.61
C PHE A 14 -27.97 -13.19 23.60
N GLY A 15 -29.19 -13.52 23.17
CA GLY A 15 -30.13 -14.24 24.04
C GLY A 15 -31.54 -14.34 23.50
N ARG A 16 -32.41 -15.06 24.21
CA ARG A 16 -33.76 -15.40 23.73
C ARG A 16 -34.73 -14.22 23.78
N LYS A 17 -34.57 -13.28 24.72
CA LYS A 17 -35.41 -12.07 24.91
C LYS A 17 -34.65 -11.04 25.75
N LYS A 18 -34.77 -9.74 25.40
CA LYS A 18 -34.07 -8.60 26.05
C LYS A 18 -32.54 -8.59 25.84
N ALA A 19 -32.09 -9.06 24.68
CA ALA A 19 -30.71 -8.96 24.22
C ALA A 19 -30.67 -8.17 22.90
N ASP A 20 -29.51 -7.61 22.54
CA ASP A 20 -29.32 -6.84 21.30
C ASP A 20 -29.56 -7.73 20.06
N ILE A 21 -29.03 -8.95 20.10
CA ILE A 21 -29.29 -10.01 19.11
C ILE A 21 -30.20 -11.06 19.71
N VAL A 22 -31.47 -11.05 19.26
CA VAL A 22 -32.48 -12.01 19.71
C VAL A 22 -32.37 -13.32 18.93
N LEU A 23 -32.01 -14.39 19.65
CA LEU A 23 -31.97 -15.76 19.16
C LEU A 23 -33.35 -16.42 19.37
N GLN A 24 -34.11 -16.55 18.29
CA GLN A 24 -35.51 -17.01 18.32
C GLN A 24 -35.62 -18.53 18.14
N ASN A 25 -36.73 -19.11 18.62
CA ASN A 25 -37.13 -20.50 18.41
C ASN A 25 -36.20 -21.59 18.99
N ASP A 26 -35.35 -21.23 19.97
CA ASP A 26 -34.56 -22.19 20.75
C ASP A 26 -34.76 -21.97 22.25
N GLU A 27 -35.31 -22.98 22.95
CA GLU A 27 -35.56 -22.91 24.39
C GLU A 27 -34.31 -23.10 25.26
N SER A 28 -33.22 -23.63 24.69
CA SER A 28 -31.93 -23.74 25.36
C SER A 28 -31.22 -22.39 25.52
N ILE A 29 -31.72 -21.34 24.86
CA ILE A 29 -31.17 -20.00 25.00
C ILE A 29 -31.75 -19.28 26.23
N SER A 30 -30.90 -18.96 27.22
CA SER A 30 -31.20 -18.02 28.30
C SER A 30 -31.69 -16.65 27.79
N ARG A 31 -32.39 -15.88 28.63
CA ARG A 31 -32.94 -14.55 28.23
C ARG A 31 -31.83 -13.60 27.76
N LEU A 32 -30.84 -13.40 28.62
CA LEU A 32 -29.47 -13.01 28.28
C LEU A 32 -28.64 -14.29 28.35
N HIS A 33 -27.85 -14.58 27.32
CA HIS A 33 -27.12 -15.85 27.18
C HIS A 33 -25.61 -15.62 27.13
N ALA A 34 -25.15 -14.69 26.29
CA ALA A 34 -23.74 -14.35 26.15
C ALA A 34 -23.58 -12.88 25.73
N SER A 35 -22.35 -12.37 25.80
CA SER A 35 -21.96 -11.10 25.20
C SER A 35 -20.67 -11.27 24.38
N ILE A 36 -20.60 -10.59 23.25
CA ILE A 36 -19.39 -10.46 22.43
C ILE A 36 -18.95 -9.00 22.44
N SER A 37 -17.66 -8.74 22.69
CA SER A 37 -17.08 -7.40 22.62
C SER A 37 -15.83 -7.38 21.73
N VAL A 38 -15.60 -6.27 21.04
CA VAL A 38 -14.36 -6.03 20.27
C VAL A 38 -13.60 -4.89 20.93
N ILE A 39 -12.35 -5.13 21.27
CA ILE A 39 -11.44 -4.18 21.90
C ILE A 39 -10.27 -3.96 20.94
N PRO A 40 -10.10 -2.76 20.36
CA PRO A 40 -8.93 -2.43 19.54
C PRO A 40 -7.65 -2.56 20.36
N GLU A 41 -6.58 -3.06 19.76
CA GLU A 41 -5.28 -3.13 20.42
C GLU A 41 -4.56 -1.77 20.34
N ASP A 42 -4.08 -1.27 21.47
CA ASP A 42 -3.24 -0.06 21.53
C ASP A 42 -1.86 -0.31 20.87
N PHE A 43 -1.41 -1.57 20.87
CA PHE A 43 -0.19 -2.02 20.21
C PHE A 43 -0.48 -3.20 19.29
N ILE A 44 -0.50 -2.96 17.98
CA ILE A 44 -0.76 -3.99 16.98
C ILE A 44 0.50 -4.87 16.82
N PRO A 45 0.46 -6.17 17.21
CA PRO A 45 1.63 -7.04 17.11
C PRO A 45 1.94 -7.33 15.65
N LEU A 46 3.22 -7.60 15.31
CA LEU A 46 3.66 -7.72 13.90
C LEU A 46 2.80 -8.71 13.10
N ASP A 47 2.46 -9.87 13.66
CA ASP A 47 1.57 -10.88 13.04
C ASP A 47 0.23 -11.06 13.80
N GLY A 48 -0.12 -10.13 14.70
CA GLY A 48 -1.35 -10.19 15.51
C GLY A 48 -2.56 -9.52 14.85
N PRO A 49 -3.80 -9.79 15.32
CA PRO A 49 -4.98 -9.03 14.90
C PRO A 49 -4.84 -7.55 15.29
N THR A 50 -5.63 -6.68 14.65
CA THR A 50 -5.71 -5.26 15.05
C THR A 50 -6.52 -5.04 16.33
N SER A 51 -7.35 -6.03 16.69
CA SER A 51 -8.33 -5.94 17.76
C SER A 51 -8.61 -7.32 18.34
N ILE A 52 -8.82 -7.42 19.64
CA ILE A 52 -9.27 -8.65 20.32
C ILE A 52 -10.79 -8.72 20.26
N CYS A 53 -11.33 -9.81 19.72
CA CYS A 53 -12.75 -10.15 19.87
C CYS A 53 -12.90 -11.14 21.03
N LYS A 54 -13.70 -10.77 22.03
CA LYS A 54 -13.95 -11.55 23.25
C LYS A 54 -15.38 -12.06 23.30
N LEU A 55 -15.53 -13.24 23.89
CA LEU A 55 -16.80 -13.88 24.22
C LEU A 55 -16.89 -14.09 25.73
N LYS A 56 -18.07 -13.85 26.28
CA LYS A 56 -18.39 -14.18 27.66
C LYS A 56 -19.77 -14.81 27.73
N ASP A 57 -19.85 -16.02 28.28
CA ASP A 57 -21.14 -16.61 28.67
C ASP A 57 -21.68 -15.87 29.90
N LEU A 58 -22.99 -15.57 29.92
CA LEU A 58 -23.65 -14.81 30.98
C LEU A 58 -24.40 -15.73 31.94
N ASN A 59 -23.72 -16.79 32.37
CA ASN A 59 -24.25 -17.88 33.20
C ASN A 59 -25.50 -18.51 32.57
N SER A 60 -25.40 -18.88 31.29
CA SER A 60 -26.47 -19.49 30.53
C SER A 60 -26.77 -20.90 31.07
N LYS A 61 -28.05 -21.34 31.00
CA LYS A 61 -28.46 -22.64 31.57
C LYS A 61 -27.85 -23.84 30.83
N TYR A 62 -27.51 -23.64 29.56
CA TYR A 62 -27.13 -24.71 28.63
C TYR A 62 -25.80 -24.44 27.93
N GLY A 63 -25.00 -23.50 28.43
CA GLY A 63 -23.67 -23.19 27.94
C GLY A 63 -23.61 -22.49 26.57
N THR A 64 -22.47 -21.86 26.34
CA THR A 64 -21.98 -21.44 25.02
C THR A 64 -20.80 -22.33 24.64
N TYR A 65 -20.70 -22.76 23.39
CA TYR A 65 -19.67 -23.72 22.95
C TYR A 65 -18.86 -23.22 21.75
N ILE A 66 -17.56 -23.49 21.75
CA ILE A 66 -16.70 -23.39 20.57
C ILE A 66 -16.53 -24.79 19.96
N LEU A 67 -16.70 -24.90 18.64
CA LEU A 67 -16.66 -26.16 17.89
C LEU A 67 -15.36 -26.27 17.09
N TYR A 68 -14.70 -27.42 17.19
CA TYR A 68 -13.45 -27.75 16.50
C TYR A 68 -13.60 -29.11 15.80
N GLY A 69 -14.29 -29.11 14.65
CA GLY A 69 -14.71 -30.34 13.98
C GLY A 69 -15.70 -31.11 14.86
N GLU A 70 -15.35 -32.36 15.21
CA GLU A 70 -16.17 -33.22 16.09
C GLU A 70 -16.05 -32.87 17.58
N LYS A 71 -15.08 -32.04 17.98
CA LYS A 71 -14.84 -31.68 19.39
C LYS A 71 -15.55 -30.37 19.76
N THR A 72 -16.06 -30.31 20.97
CA THR A 72 -16.70 -29.11 21.53
C THR A 72 -16.03 -28.68 22.83
N MET A 73 -15.76 -27.39 22.97
CA MET A 73 -15.26 -26.75 24.19
C MET A 73 -16.39 -25.88 24.76
N GLU A 74 -16.77 -26.10 26.01
CA GLU A 74 -17.67 -25.17 26.72
C GLU A 74 -16.89 -23.91 27.12
N VAL A 75 -17.50 -22.75 26.91
CA VAL A 75 -16.98 -21.45 27.34
C VAL A 75 -17.28 -21.33 28.83
N THR A 76 -16.23 -21.29 29.65
CA THR A 76 -16.35 -21.12 31.10
C THR A 76 -16.80 -19.69 31.45
N ALA A 77 -16.94 -19.38 32.74
CA ALA A 77 -17.30 -18.04 33.20
C ALA A 77 -16.21 -16.96 32.91
N ASP A 78 -15.02 -17.39 32.50
CA ASP A 78 -13.92 -16.53 32.06
C ASP A 78 -14.10 -16.05 30.62
N GLU A 79 -13.43 -14.97 30.23
CA GLU A 79 -13.52 -14.43 28.87
C GLU A 79 -12.74 -15.31 27.87
N TYR A 80 -13.42 -15.84 26.85
CA TYR A 80 -12.79 -16.53 25.73
C TYR A 80 -12.37 -15.53 24.66
N ILE A 81 -11.13 -15.62 24.18
CA ILE A 81 -10.62 -14.79 23.07
C ILE A 81 -10.76 -15.57 21.76
N PHE A 82 -11.54 -15.03 20.83
CA PHE A 82 -11.75 -15.65 19.52
C PHE A 82 -10.50 -15.62 18.65
N LYS A 83 -10.37 -16.68 17.85
CA LYS A 83 -9.46 -16.83 16.73
C LYS A 83 -10.24 -16.72 15.42
N HIS A 84 -9.53 -16.42 14.34
CA HIS A 84 -10.11 -16.38 13.01
C HIS A 84 -10.61 -17.77 12.60
N ASN A 85 -11.86 -17.86 12.13
CA ASN A 85 -12.62 -19.06 11.79
C ASN A 85 -13.05 -19.96 12.97
N ASP A 86 -13.03 -19.47 14.21
CA ASP A 86 -13.74 -20.17 15.29
C ASP A 86 -15.23 -20.27 14.98
N VAL A 87 -15.82 -21.43 15.29
CA VAL A 87 -17.26 -21.67 15.17
C VAL A 87 -17.88 -21.71 16.55
N ILE A 88 -18.81 -20.81 16.83
CA ILE A 88 -19.54 -20.71 18.10
C ILE A 88 -20.96 -21.28 17.94
N ARG A 89 -21.42 -22.00 18.96
CA ARG A 89 -22.81 -22.40 19.15
C ARG A 89 -23.33 -21.86 20.48
N PHE A 90 -24.42 -21.09 20.44
CA PHE A 90 -25.16 -20.74 21.66
C PHE A 90 -26.15 -21.86 22.00
N GLY A 91 -26.17 -22.30 23.26
CA GLY A 91 -27.04 -23.38 23.72
C GLY A 91 -26.81 -24.70 22.97
N LEU A 92 -27.89 -25.46 22.77
CA LEU A 92 -27.85 -26.84 22.28
C LEU A 92 -28.26 -27.01 20.81
N GLN A 93 -28.98 -26.07 20.20
CA GLN A 93 -29.58 -26.27 18.88
C GLN A 93 -28.78 -25.61 17.75
N HIS A 94 -29.42 -24.73 16.97
CA HIS A 94 -29.03 -24.37 15.61
C HIS A 94 -28.41 -22.96 15.50
N HIS A 95 -28.17 -22.27 16.62
CA HIS A 95 -27.56 -20.94 16.67
C HIS A 95 -26.03 -21.01 16.51
N LEU A 96 -25.61 -21.37 15.30
CA LEU A 96 -24.22 -21.53 14.86
C LEU A 96 -23.73 -20.30 14.11
N TYR A 97 -22.55 -19.79 14.46
CA TYR A 97 -21.90 -18.65 13.81
C TYR A 97 -20.41 -18.93 13.62
N THR A 98 -19.82 -18.39 12.54
CA THR A 98 -18.37 -18.40 12.31
C THR A 98 -17.82 -17.00 12.54
N ILE A 99 -16.77 -16.88 13.34
CA ILE A 99 -16.10 -15.61 13.63
C ILE A 99 -15.02 -15.36 12.58
N VAL A 100 -15.19 -14.30 11.80
CA VAL A 100 -14.26 -13.90 10.72
C VAL A 100 -13.64 -12.56 11.08
N SER A 101 -12.35 -12.57 11.43
CA SER A 101 -11.55 -11.35 11.54
C SER A 101 -11.17 -10.86 10.13
N VAL A 102 -11.46 -9.59 9.83
CA VAL A 102 -11.14 -8.92 8.56
C VAL A 102 -10.24 -7.72 8.87
N PRO A 103 -8.91 -7.79 8.61
CA PRO A 103 -8.02 -6.68 8.90
C PRO A 103 -8.25 -5.53 7.91
N ILE A 104 -8.45 -4.31 8.44
CA ILE A 104 -8.56 -3.08 7.66
C ILE A 104 -7.34 -2.23 7.98
N ILE A 105 -6.25 -2.47 7.26
CA ILE A 105 -4.99 -1.71 7.38
C ILE A 105 -4.77 -0.99 6.06
N ILE A 106 -4.89 0.33 6.07
CA ILE A 106 -4.85 1.15 4.87
C ILE A 106 -3.61 2.04 4.84
N VAL A 107 -3.14 2.37 3.65
CA VAL A 107 -2.22 3.49 3.43
C VAL A 107 -2.90 4.55 2.58
N THR A 108 -2.42 5.78 2.68
CA THR A 108 -2.93 6.92 1.91
C THR A 108 -1.85 7.51 1.00
N SER A 109 -2.26 7.98 -0.17
CA SER A 109 -1.42 8.78 -1.08
C SER A 109 -2.30 9.83 -1.77
N THR A 110 -1.75 11.02 -2.00
CA THR A 110 -2.40 12.10 -2.77
C THR A 110 -3.87 12.37 -2.42
N LEU A 111 -4.21 12.31 -1.12
CA LEU A 111 -5.49 12.78 -0.58
C LEU A 111 -5.43 14.29 -0.32
N ASN A 112 -6.55 14.98 -0.55
CA ASN A 112 -6.75 16.34 -0.04
C ASN A 112 -7.06 16.31 1.48
N VAL A 113 -7.15 17.49 2.10
CA VAL A 113 -7.33 17.63 3.56
C VAL A 113 -8.68 17.08 4.03
N ASP A 114 -9.73 17.32 3.24
CA ASP A 114 -11.11 16.96 3.59
C ASP A 114 -11.32 15.45 3.47
N ASP A 115 -10.88 14.85 2.35
CA ASP A 115 -10.81 13.40 2.14
C ASP A 115 -10.03 12.71 3.26
N LYS A 116 -8.89 13.28 3.69
CA LYS A 116 -8.09 12.72 4.77
C LYS A 116 -8.84 12.77 6.11
N SER A 117 -9.47 13.89 6.44
CA SER A 117 -10.22 14.04 7.70
C SER A 117 -11.48 13.16 7.73
N LYS A 118 -12.18 13.04 6.60
CA LYS A 118 -13.32 12.13 6.39
C LYS A 118 -12.88 10.67 6.54
N LEU A 119 -11.74 10.31 5.96
CA LEU A 119 -11.17 8.96 6.06
C LEU A 119 -10.73 8.62 7.49
N GLU A 120 -10.09 9.55 8.21
CA GLU A 120 -9.72 9.39 9.62
C GLU A 120 -10.96 9.11 10.49
N TYR A 121 -12.07 9.82 10.27
CA TYR A 121 -13.35 9.54 10.93
C TYR A 121 -13.93 8.16 10.56
N LEU A 122 -14.00 7.82 9.26
CA LEU A 122 -14.53 6.55 8.79
C LEU A 122 -13.76 5.35 9.36
N MET A 123 -12.42 5.43 9.39
CA MET A 123 -11.56 4.38 9.96
C MET A 123 -11.82 4.19 11.45
N GLY A 124 -12.02 5.26 12.22
CA GLY A 124 -12.38 5.15 13.64
C GLY A 124 -13.71 4.44 13.90
N GLU A 125 -14.70 4.62 13.01
CA GLU A 125 -16.03 3.99 13.10
C GLU A 125 -16.05 2.49 12.72
N ILE A 126 -15.12 2.03 11.87
CA ILE A 126 -15.08 0.66 11.33
C ILE A 126 -13.91 -0.18 11.84
N ASP A 127 -13.18 0.29 12.85
CA ASP A 127 -11.97 -0.35 13.40
C ASP A 127 -10.81 -0.49 12.38
N GLY A 128 -10.70 0.50 11.50
CA GLY A 128 -9.65 0.59 10.50
C GLY A 128 -8.40 1.33 11.00
N LEU A 129 -7.23 0.90 10.54
CA LEU A 129 -5.94 1.54 10.82
C LEU A 129 -5.43 2.28 9.59
N ILE A 130 -5.09 3.56 9.75
CA ILE A 130 -4.30 4.31 8.77
C ILE A 130 -2.82 4.19 9.12
N SER A 131 -2.05 3.54 8.26
CA SER A 131 -0.59 3.50 8.35
C SER A 131 0.03 4.71 7.63
N GLU A 132 0.92 5.43 8.30
CA GLU A 132 1.71 6.50 7.66
C GLU A 132 2.61 5.94 6.55
N GLU A 133 3.22 4.78 6.81
CA GLU A 133 4.16 4.10 5.93
C GLU A 133 3.61 2.80 5.32
N TRP A 134 4.16 2.38 4.18
CA TRP A 134 3.82 1.07 3.62
C TRP A 134 4.47 -0.06 4.41
N THR A 135 3.66 -1.06 4.80
CA THR A 135 4.08 -2.34 5.42
C THR A 135 3.53 -3.54 4.61
N SER A 136 4.05 -4.74 4.85
CA SER A 136 3.52 -5.99 4.25
C SER A 136 2.07 -6.29 4.62
N ARG A 137 1.55 -5.64 5.67
CA ARG A 137 0.17 -5.79 6.17
C ARG A 137 -0.84 -4.87 5.51
N CYS A 138 -0.42 -3.93 4.67
CA CYS A 138 -1.33 -3.01 4.01
C CYS A 138 -2.30 -3.78 3.12
N THR A 139 -3.59 -3.67 3.43
CA THR A 139 -4.70 -4.35 2.76
C THR A 139 -5.35 -3.50 1.67
N TYR A 140 -5.30 -2.16 1.80
CA TYR A 140 -5.79 -1.22 0.79
C TYR A 140 -4.87 0.00 0.66
N LEU A 141 -4.83 0.61 -0.52
CA LEU A 141 -4.36 1.96 -0.73
C LEU A 141 -5.56 2.88 -1.04
N THR A 142 -5.68 3.99 -0.33
CA THR A 142 -6.73 5.00 -0.56
C THR A 142 -6.14 6.27 -1.18
N VAL A 143 -6.69 6.71 -2.32
CA VAL A 143 -6.27 7.91 -3.07
C VAL A 143 -7.49 8.63 -3.66
N SER A 144 -7.42 9.95 -3.85
CA SER A 144 -8.49 10.71 -4.52
C SER A 144 -8.43 10.52 -6.04
N LYS A 145 -7.21 10.53 -6.60
CA LYS A 145 -6.86 10.20 -7.99
C LYS A 145 -5.51 9.47 -8.00
N ALA A 146 -5.30 8.60 -8.99
CA ALA A 146 -4.07 7.83 -9.10
C ALA A 146 -3.01 8.53 -9.97
N THR A 147 -1.91 8.95 -9.35
CA THR A 147 -0.64 9.34 -9.98
C THR A 147 0.43 8.29 -9.71
N LEU A 148 1.55 8.33 -10.42
CA LEU A 148 2.65 7.39 -10.22
C LEU A 148 3.48 7.73 -8.96
N THR A 149 3.02 7.27 -7.79
CA THR A 149 3.73 7.41 -6.51
C THR A 149 4.35 6.09 -6.03
N GLU A 150 5.31 6.15 -5.09
CA GLU A 150 5.87 4.95 -4.44
C GLU A 150 4.78 4.07 -3.84
N LYS A 151 3.80 4.67 -3.15
CA LYS A 151 2.69 3.92 -2.52
C LYS A 151 1.78 3.26 -3.56
N VAL A 152 1.51 3.93 -4.70
CA VAL A 152 0.75 3.33 -5.82
C VAL A 152 1.52 2.16 -6.43
N THR A 153 2.83 2.31 -6.69
CA THR A 153 3.64 1.20 -7.23
C THR A 153 3.78 0.04 -6.24
N CYS A 154 3.88 0.29 -4.94
CA CYS A 154 3.80 -0.72 -3.89
C CYS A 154 2.45 -1.47 -3.93
N ALA A 155 1.32 -0.75 -4.02
CA ALA A 155 -0.01 -1.36 -4.08
C ALA A 155 -0.19 -2.25 -5.31
N LEU A 156 0.30 -1.80 -6.47
CA LEU A 156 0.29 -2.58 -7.71
C LEU A 156 1.16 -3.84 -7.58
N ALA A 157 2.38 -3.74 -7.05
CA ALA A 157 3.30 -4.88 -6.86
C ALA A 157 2.75 -5.92 -5.89
N ALA A 158 2.24 -5.49 -4.72
CA ALA A 158 1.57 -6.36 -3.76
C ALA A 158 0.20 -6.88 -4.24
N ALA A 159 -0.31 -6.40 -5.37
CA ALA A 159 -1.63 -6.74 -5.89
C ALA A 159 -2.75 -6.53 -4.85
N ILE A 160 -2.75 -5.39 -4.16
CA ILE A 160 -3.85 -5.01 -3.26
C ILE A 160 -4.77 -3.99 -3.94
N PRO A 161 -6.03 -3.85 -3.47
CA PRO A 161 -6.93 -2.81 -3.94
C PRO A 161 -6.38 -1.39 -3.81
N ILE A 162 -6.66 -0.58 -4.84
CA ILE A 162 -6.51 0.88 -4.82
C ILE A 162 -7.92 1.46 -4.96
N VAL A 163 -8.38 2.24 -3.98
CA VAL A 163 -9.76 2.71 -3.86
C VAL A 163 -9.85 4.21 -3.54
N THR A 164 -11.02 4.82 -3.77
CA THR A 164 -11.36 6.18 -3.30
C THR A 164 -11.96 6.16 -1.88
N VAL A 165 -12.09 7.34 -1.25
CA VAL A 165 -12.75 7.48 0.07
C VAL A 165 -14.20 6.98 0.05
N ALA A 166 -14.90 7.13 -1.08
CA ALA A 166 -16.28 6.68 -1.26
C ALA A 166 -16.46 5.16 -1.03
N TYR A 167 -15.42 4.34 -1.23
CA TYR A 167 -15.46 2.92 -0.87
C TYR A 167 -15.74 2.73 0.62
N TRP A 168 -15.06 3.51 1.47
CA TRP A 168 -15.15 3.40 2.92
C TRP A 168 -16.46 3.94 3.49
N GLU A 169 -17.08 4.90 2.79
CA GLU A 169 -18.43 5.38 3.10
C GLU A 169 -19.45 4.25 2.94
N GLN A 170 -19.43 3.58 1.78
CA GLN A 170 -20.31 2.43 1.51
C GLN A 170 -19.96 1.21 2.38
N PHE A 171 -18.68 1.03 2.72
CA PHE A 171 -18.23 -0.03 3.64
C PHE A 171 -18.79 0.19 5.05
N LYS A 172 -18.81 1.44 5.54
CA LYS A 172 -19.44 1.78 6.83
C LYS A 172 -20.95 1.55 6.78
N VAL A 173 -21.64 1.95 5.70
CA VAL A 173 -23.08 1.67 5.52
C VAL A 173 -23.37 0.17 5.57
N ALA A 174 -22.58 -0.64 4.87
CA ALA A 174 -22.72 -2.10 4.90
C ALA A 174 -22.51 -2.70 6.31
N ILE A 175 -21.55 -2.17 7.08
CA ILE A 175 -21.37 -2.54 8.50
C ILE A 175 -22.60 -2.17 9.34
N ASP A 176 -23.09 -0.94 9.22
CA ASP A 176 -24.22 -0.44 10.00
C ASP A 176 -25.51 -1.24 9.72
N ASN A 177 -25.72 -1.65 8.47
CA ASN A 177 -26.90 -2.40 8.04
C ASN A 177 -26.76 -3.93 8.16
N ASN A 178 -25.54 -4.46 8.38
CA ASN A 178 -25.20 -5.89 8.31
C ASN A 178 -25.35 -6.52 6.90
N GLU A 179 -24.99 -5.76 5.88
CA GLU A 179 -25.05 -6.10 4.46
C GLU A 179 -23.69 -6.64 3.95
N GLU A 180 -23.59 -6.97 2.65
CA GLU A 180 -22.31 -7.34 2.06
C GLU A 180 -21.43 -6.12 1.79
N PHE A 181 -20.11 -6.27 1.93
CA PHE A 181 -19.17 -5.19 1.65
C PHE A 181 -19.24 -4.76 0.17
N PRO A 182 -19.06 -3.46 -0.13
CA PRO A 182 -19.15 -2.93 -1.49
C PRO A 182 -18.13 -3.57 -2.45
N GLY A 183 -18.52 -3.66 -3.73
CA GLY A 183 -17.67 -4.15 -4.80
C GLY A 183 -16.48 -3.23 -5.06
N ILE A 184 -15.26 -3.66 -4.74
CA ILE A 184 -14.02 -2.88 -4.91
C ILE A 184 -13.87 -2.29 -6.32
N LYS A 185 -14.38 -2.97 -7.35
CA LYS A 185 -14.29 -2.55 -8.76
C LYS A 185 -15.00 -1.22 -9.03
N ASP A 186 -16.03 -0.90 -8.25
CA ASP A 186 -16.88 0.27 -8.46
C ASP A 186 -16.26 1.56 -7.87
N PHE A 187 -15.16 1.41 -7.12
CA PHE A 187 -14.46 2.50 -6.41
C PHE A 187 -12.99 2.64 -6.82
N VAL A 188 -12.60 2.07 -7.96
CA VAL A 188 -11.25 2.23 -8.51
C VAL A 188 -11.04 3.69 -8.93
N PRO A 189 -9.97 4.37 -8.46
CA PRO A 189 -9.75 5.78 -8.73
C PRO A 189 -9.37 6.05 -10.18
N ILE A 190 -9.70 7.25 -10.67
CA ILE A 190 -9.31 7.71 -12.00
C ILE A 190 -7.79 7.90 -12.07
N ILE A 191 -7.15 7.39 -13.12
CA ILE A 191 -5.74 7.66 -13.42
C ILE A 191 -5.60 9.12 -13.85
N SER A 192 -4.93 9.93 -13.04
CA SER A 192 -4.56 11.31 -13.37
C SER A 192 -3.18 11.41 -14.04
N GLU A 193 -2.37 10.37 -13.97
CA GLU A 193 -1.04 10.29 -14.61
C GLU A 193 -1.10 10.62 -16.11
N THR A 194 -0.13 11.39 -16.60
CA THR A 194 -0.07 11.85 -18.01
C THR A 194 0.87 11.01 -18.86
N LEU A 195 1.89 10.41 -18.24
CA LEU A 195 2.90 9.57 -18.92
C LEU A 195 2.42 8.13 -19.21
N VAL A 196 1.14 7.84 -18.94
CA VAL A 196 0.59 6.47 -18.84
C VAL A 196 -0.74 6.39 -19.61
N ASP A 197 -0.82 5.41 -20.53
CA ASP A 197 -2.01 5.16 -21.35
C ASP A 197 -3.18 4.60 -20.53
N LYS A 198 -4.10 5.49 -20.15
CA LYS A 198 -5.24 5.20 -19.27
C LYS A 198 -6.16 4.09 -19.77
N GLN A 199 -6.15 3.75 -21.07
CA GLN A 199 -6.94 2.65 -21.62
C GLN A 199 -6.27 1.29 -21.42
N LYS A 200 -4.95 1.27 -21.24
CA LYS A 200 -4.11 0.07 -21.20
C LYS A 200 -3.70 -0.35 -19.79
N TYR A 201 -3.61 0.59 -18.85
CA TYR A 201 -3.16 0.31 -17.48
C TYR A 201 -4.34 0.18 -16.51
N LEU A 202 -4.48 -1.00 -15.91
CA LEU A 202 -5.52 -1.29 -14.91
C LEU A 202 -4.95 -1.17 -13.49
N LEU A 203 -5.62 -0.39 -12.62
CA LEU A 203 -5.28 -0.29 -11.19
C LEU A 203 -5.82 -1.45 -10.35
N SER A 204 -6.66 -2.32 -10.93
CA SER A 204 -7.20 -3.49 -10.25
C SER A 204 -6.09 -4.42 -9.74
N PRO A 205 -6.30 -5.12 -8.61
CA PRO A 205 -5.43 -6.19 -8.15
C PRO A 205 -5.11 -7.20 -9.27
N ASN A 206 -3.83 -7.53 -9.43
CA ASN A 206 -3.40 -8.57 -10.35
C ASN A 206 -2.25 -9.36 -9.71
N VAL A 207 -2.55 -10.56 -9.21
CA VAL A 207 -1.61 -11.41 -8.47
C VAL A 207 -0.35 -11.78 -9.27
N LYS A 208 -0.42 -11.77 -10.63
CA LYS A 208 0.75 -11.97 -11.50
C LYS A 208 1.87 -10.94 -11.25
N ARG A 209 1.54 -9.75 -10.71
CA ARG A 209 2.50 -8.69 -10.39
C ARG A 209 3.45 -9.06 -9.24
N ARG A 210 3.04 -9.92 -8.31
CA ARG A 210 3.86 -10.40 -7.18
C ARG A 210 5.05 -11.27 -7.61
N THR A 211 5.05 -11.74 -8.85
CA THR A 211 6.11 -12.55 -9.45
C THR A 211 6.65 -11.94 -10.75
N LEU A 212 6.36 -10.66 -11.03
CA LEU A 212 6.76 -9.97 -12.26
C LEU A 212 8.29 -9.94 -12.44
N PHE A 213 9.03 -9.87 -11.34
CA PHE A 213 10.48 -9.84 -11.30
C PHE A 213 11.08 -11.14 -10.74
N GLN A 214 10.30 -12.23 -10.72
CA GLN A 214 10.77 -13.54 -10.26
C GLN A 214 12.07 -13.94 -10.97
N ASN A 215 13.06 -14.35 -10.18
CA ASN A 215 14.43 -14.73 -10.60
C ASN A 215 15.32 -13.58 -11.13
N LEU A 216 14.83 -12.33 -11.19
CA LEU A 216 15.65 -11.17 -11.56
C LEU A 216 16.39 -10.56 -10.36
N ILE A 217 17.57 -10.01 -10.61
CA ILE A 217 18.40 -9.29 -9.63
C ILE A 217 18.65 -7.87 -10.15
N PHE A 218 18.14 -6.87 -9.43
CA PHE A 218 18.32 -5.46 -9.75
C PHE A 218 19.55 -4.91 -9.03
N VAL A 219 20.50 -4.38 -9.79
CA VAL A 219 21.74 -3.79 -9.27
C VAL A 219 21.58 -2.28 -9.22
N HIS A 220 21.65 -1.72 -8.02
CA HIS A 220 21.55 -0.31 -7.70
C HIS A 220 22.96 0.24 -7.47
N PHE A 221 23.27 1.40 -8.01
CA PHE A 221 24.58 2.04 -7.79
C PHE A 221 24.50 3.17 -6.75
N SER A 222 23.32 3.75 -6.53
CA SER A 222 23.04 4.70 -5.44
C SER A 222 22.31 4.05 -4.26
N THR A 223 22.61 4.53 -3.04
CA THR A 223 21.89 4.11 -1.83
C THR A 223 20.46 4.66 -1.85
N SER A 224 20.27 5.88 -2.35
CA SER A 224 18.96 6.50 -2.52
C SER A 224 18.07 5.72 -3.52
N GLN A 225 18.62 5.26 -4.65
CA GLN A 225 17.90 4.35 -5.56
C GLN A 225 17.47 3.05 -4.87
N TYR A 226 18.40 2.42 -4.14
CA TYR A 226 18.12 1.17 -3.44
C TYR A 226 16.98 1.35 -2.43
N LYS A 227 16.96 2.45 -1.66
CA LYS A 227 15.89 2.75 -0.70
C LYS A 227 14.51 2.86 -1.37
N ILE A 228 14.42 3.56 -2.50
CA ILE A 228 13.16 3.78 -3.22
C ILE A 228 12.65 2.48 -3.86
N TYR A 229 13.51 1.77 -4.59
CA TYR A 229 13.07 0.70 -5.48
C TYR A 229 13.13 -0.70 -4.86
N ALA A 230 14.03 -0.98 -3.91
CA ALA A 230 14.24 -2.36 -3.43
C ALA A 230 12.99 -2.98 -2.80
N LYS A 231 12.16 -2.15 -2.16
CA LYS A 231 10.87 -2.51 -1.58
C LYS A 231 9.89 -3.01 -2.65
N ILE A 232 9.66 -2.21 -3.69
CA ILE A 232 8.78 -2.53 -4.82
C ILE A 232 9.29 -3.77 -5.57
N ILE A 233 10.60 -3.86 -5.80
CA ILE A 233 11.24 -4.99 -6.48
C ILE A 233 11.03 -6.29 -5.70
N SER A 234 11.24 -6.27 -4.39
CA SER A 234 11.02 -7.41 -3.49
C SER A 234 9.55 -7.87 -3.50
N MET A 235 8.61 -6.92 -3.44
CA MET A 235 7.17 -7.20 -3.49
C MET A 235 6.70 -7.79 -4.84
N ALA A 236 7.47 -7.57 -5.91
CA ALA A 236 7.26 -8.15 -7.23
C ALA A 236 8.08 -9.45 -7.47
N GLY A 237 8.70 -10.01 -6.43
CA GLY A 237 9.43 -11.30 -6.47
C GLY A 237 10.89 -11.20 -6.94
N GLY A 238 11.40 -9.99 -7.16
CA GLY A 238 12.79 -9.73 -7.54
C GLY A 238 13.72 -9.55 -6.35
N LYS A 239 15.02 -9.62 -6.60
CA LYS A 239 16.05 -9.30 -5.61
C LYS A 239 16.68 -7.94 -5.93
N SER A 240 17.11 -7.21 -4.90
CA SER A 240 17.86 -5.96 -5.06
C SER A 240 19.25 -6.09 -4.43
N LEU A 241 20.24 -5.53 -5.11
CA LEU A 241 21.64 -5.52 -4.70
C LEU A 241 22.21 -4.11 -4.82
N LEU A 242 22.77 -3.58 -3.74
CA LEU A 242 23.54 -2.33 -3.78
C LEU A 242 24.98 -2.65 -4.16
N TYR A 243 25.46 -2.13 -5.29
CA TYR A 243 26.76 -2.48 -5.86
C TYR A 243 27.93 -2.20 -4.91
N SER A 244 27.91 -1.08 -4.18
CA SER A 244 28.91 -0.73 -3.17
C SER A 244 28.94 -1.65 -1.94
N LYS A 245 27.91 -2.50 -1.73
CA LYS A 245 27.92 -3.56 -0.70
C LYS A 245 28.37 -4.92 -1.23
N LYS A 246 28.20 -5.16 -2.53
CA LYS A 246 28.66 -6.38 -3.21
C LYS A 246 28.97 -6.02 -4.66
N HIS A 247 30.25 -5.83 -4.94
CA HIS A 247 30.74 -5.67 -6.31
C HIS A 247 30.45 -6.95 -7.10
N LEU A 248 30.08 -6.76 -8.36
CA LEU A 248 29.90 -7.81 -9.35
C LEU A 248 30.87 -7.55 -10.50
N THR A 249 31.45 -8.62 -11.03
CA THR A 249 32.27 -8.55 -12.24
C THR A 249 31.43 -8.17 -13.45
N ILE A 250 32.06 -7.62 -14.49
CA ILE A 250 31.37 -7.29 -15.76
C ILE A 250 30.63 -8.52 -16.33
N LYS A 251 31.23 -9.72 -16.22
CA LYS A 251 30.58 -10.97 -16.67
C LYS A 251 29.30 -11.31 -15.90
N GLU A 252 29.27 -11.03 -14.59
CA GLU A 252 28.05 -11.19 -13.78
C GLU A 252 27.02 -10.11 -14.11
N LEU A 253 27.43 -8.84 -14.26
CA LEU A 253 26.53 -7.74 -14.64
C LEU A 253 25.87 -7.96 -16.01
N CYS A 254 26.52 -8.67 -16.93
CA CYS A 254 25.97 -9.07 -18.23
C CYS A 254 25.12 -10.36 -18.19
N ALA A 255 24.89 -10.97 -17.02
CA ALA A 255 24.08 -12.18 -16.92
C ALA A 255 22.59 -11.88 -17.23
N PRO A 256 21.86 -12.77 -17.92
CA PRO A 256 20.53 -12.49 -18.47
C PRO A 256 19.43 -12.26 -17.42
N ASN A 257 19.71 -12.54 -16.16
CA ASN A 257 18.82 -12.32 -15.02
C ASN A 257 19.22 -11.09 -14.16
N ILE A 258 20.24 -10.33 -14.58
CA ILE A 258 20.65 -9.09 -13.90
C ILE A 258 20.13 -7.86 -14.65
N ILE A 259 19.53 -6.94 -13.90
CA ILE A 259 19.05 -5.65 -14.39
C ILE A 259 19.87 -4.56 -13.71
N VAL A 260 20.73 -3.88 -14.49
CA VAL A 260 21.48 -2.71 -14.02
C VAL A 260 20.58 -1.48 -14.07
N LEU A 261 20.36 -0.84 -12.91
CA LEU A 261 19.65 0.42 -12.85
C LEU A 261 20.62 1.57 -13.16
N GLN A 262 20.27 2.37 -14.17
CA GLN A 262 21.01 3.58 -14.52
C GLN A 262 20.90 4.60 -13.38
N TYR A 263 21.96 5.36 -13.07
CA TYR A 263 21.83 6.53 -12.20
C TYR A 263 20.77 7.50 -12.78
N PRO A 264 19.98 8.17 -11.94
CA PRO A 264 19.12 9.24 -12.40
C PRO A 264 19.99 10.36 -12.99
N ASN A 265 19.66 10.79 -14.20
CA ASN A 265 20.43 11.78 -14.94
C ASN A 265 20.10 13.20 -14.42
N TYR A 266 20.42 13.45 -13.15
CA TYR A 266 20.17 14.73 -12.50
C TYR A 266 21.19 15.78 -12.97
N ASN A 267 20.72 16.76 -13.74
CA ASN A 267 21.42 18.04 -13.93
C ASN A 267 21.32 18.95 -12.68
N GLU A 268 21.06 18.39 -11.50
CA GLU A 268 20.83 19.13 -10.26
C GLU A 268 21.86 18.75 -9.20
N THR A 269 22.86 19.62 -9.08
CA THR A 269 23.82 19.67 -7.98
C THR A 269 23.12 19.93 -6.64
N GLN A 270 22.75 18.87 -5.90
CA GLN A 270 22.62 18.92 -4.44
C GLN A 270 22.59 17.58 -3.68
N SER A 271 22.76 16.42 -4.34
CA SER A 271 23.01 15.15 -3.65
C SER A 271 24.52 14.87 -3.51
N THR A 272 25.01 14.69 -2.29
CA THR A 272 26.42 14.38 -1.97
C THR A 272 26.80 12.90 -2.13
N GLU A 273 25.95 12.06 -2.72
CA GLU A 273 26.33 10.71 -3.11
C GLU A 273 27.32 10.78 -4.28
N SER A 274 28.61 10.55 -4.03
CA SER A 274 29.62 10.44 -5.09
C SER A 274 29.26 9.29 -6.02
N ILE A 275 29.07 9.60 -7.31
CA ILE A 275 28.93 8.59 -8.37
C ILE A 275 30.14 7.65 -8.26
N LEU A 276 29.88 6.35 -8.20
CA LEU A 276 30.95 5.36 -8.14
C LEU A 276 31.76 5.45 -9.45
N PRO A 277 33.09 5.66 -9.43
CA PRO A 277 33.88 5.82 -10.66
C PRO A 277 33.78 4.61 -11.61
N GLU A 278 33.46 3.44 -11.08
CA GLU A 278 33.22 2.20 -11.82
C GLU A 278 31.86 2.20 -12.57
N TYR A 279 30.91 3.05 -12.18
CA TYR A 279 29.67 3.22 -12.96
C TYR A 279 29.94 3.87 -14.32
N ASP A 280 30.89 4.80 -14.42
CA ASP A 280 31.19 5.44 -15.71
C ASP A 280 31.82 4.44 -16.68
N SER A 281 32.68 3.52 -16.21
CA SER A 281 33.20 2.45 -17.07
C SER A 281 32.13 1.41 -17.44
N ILE A 282 31.23 1.05 -16.53
CA ILE A 282 30.09 0.16 -16.81
C ILE A 282 29.08 0.81 -17.77
N SER A 283 28.75 2.08 -17.58
CA SER A 283 27.76 2.80 -18.39
C SER A 283 28.32 3.25 -19.74
N MET A 284 29.60 3.60 -19.86
CA MET A 284 30.25 3.85 -21.16
C MET A 284 30.34 2.57 -22.00
N ASN A 285 30.66 1.42 -21.39
CA ASN A 285 30.62 0.13 -22.09
C ASN A 285 29.19 -0.22 -22.56
N ASN A 286 28.15 0.10 -21.78
CA ASN A 286 26.76 -0.07 -22.19
C ASN A 286 26.30 0.96 -23.25
N ASN A 287 26.81 2.19 -23.21
CA ASN A 287 26.49 3.25 -24.17
C ASN A 287 27.20 3.10 -25.51
N GLN A 288 28.27 2.29 -25.58
CA GLN A 288 28.83 1.82 -26.85
C GLN A 288 27.90 0.80 -27.58
N ASP A 289 26.87 0.25 -26.90
CA ASP A 289 25.96 -0.76 -27.48
C ASP A 289 24.45 -0.49 -27.30
N CYS A 290 24.03 0.64 -26.72
CA CYS A 290 22.59 0.97 -26.60
C CYS A 290 22.25 2.46 -26.40
N SER A 291 22.27 3.26 -27.47
CA SER A 291 21.58 4.57 -27.51
C SER A 291 20.54 4.63 -28.63
N ILE A 292 19.36 5.18 -28.30
CA ILE A 292 18.37 5.69 -29.26
C ILE A 292 18.05 7.11 -28.76
N THR A 293 18.11 8.09 -29.66
CA THR A 293 17.77 9.49 -29.39
C THR A 293 16.28 9.74 -29.67
N ASP A 294 15.68 10.66 -28.90
CA ASP A 294 14.24 11.01 -28.94
C ASP A 294 13.79 11.77 -30.21
N SER A 295 14.06 11.24 -31.40
CA SER A 295 13.77 11.92 -32.68
C SER A 295 13.38 11.02 -33.85
N SER A 296 13.03 9.75 -33.61
CA SER A 296 12.80 8.76 -34.69
C SER A 296 11.48 7.96 -34.57
N ILE A 297 10.37 8.63 -34.26
CA ILE A 297 9.02 8.12 -34.60
C ILE A 297 8.16 9.28 -35.14
N SER A 298 8.29 9.54 -36.44
CA SER A 298 7.41 10.38 -37.25
C SER A 298 7.31 9.71 -38.63
N GLU A 299 6.12 9.71 -39.25
CA GLU A 299 5.79 8.98 -40.51
C GLU A 299 5.84 7.45 -40.30
N THR A 300 4.80 6.62 -40.46
CA THR A 300 3.64 6.52 -41.39
C THR A 300 2.50 5.71 -40.71
N LEU A 301 1.24 5.60 -41.16
CA LEU A 301 0.48 6.01 -42.36
C LEU A 301 -1.05 6.01 -42.01
N GLU A 302 -1.84 6.81 -42.75
CA GLU A 302 -3.28 6.67 -43.09
C GLU A 302 -4.44 6.45 -42.07
N GLU A 303 -5.51 7.25 -42.26
CA GLU A 303 -6.86 7.08 -41.68
C GLU A 303 -7.63 5.90 -42.34
N PRO A 304 -8.79 5.47 -41.79
CA PRO A 304 -10.04 6.14 -42.17
C PRO A 304 -10.91 6.66 -41.01
N GLN A 305 -11.56 7.79 -41.29
CA GLN A 305 -12.68 8.46 -40.61
C GLN A 305 -13.75 7.54 -39.97
N GLU A 306 -14.30 7.91 -38.80
CA GLU A 306 -15.76 8.16 -38.69
C GLU A 306 -16.25 8.99 -37.47
N SER A 307 -17.13 9.96 -37.80
CA SER A 307 -18.21 10.59 -37.01
C SER A 307 -18.09 10.95 -35.51
N LYS A 308 -17.79 12.24 -35.27
CA LYS A 308 -18.50 13.22 -34.40
C LYS A 308 -19.61 12.70 -33.43
N ARG A 309 -19.50 13.06 -32.14
CA ARG A 309 -20.55 13.87 -31.46
C ARG A 309 -20.06 14.62 -30.21
N THR A 310 -20.72 15.73 -29.89
CA THR A 310 -20.29 16.77 -28.95
C THR A 310 -21.34 17.02 -27.86
N ARG A 311 -20.91 17.28 -26.61
CA ARG A 311 -21.56 18.07 -25.52
C ARG A 311 -20.64 17.96 -24.27
N ARG A 312 -20.23 18.97 -23.48
CA ARG A 312 -20.72 20.34 -23.12
C ARG A 312 -22.16 20.33 -22.57
N TYR A 313 -22.53 20.87 -21.40
CA TYR A 313 -21.82 21.49 -20.26
C TYR A 313 -22.29 20.74 -18.96
N PHE A 314 -22.24 21.20 -17.69
CA PHE A 314 -21.89 22.47 -17.01
C PHE A 314 -21.37 22.18 -15.58
N SER A 315 -21.17 23.22 -14.77
CA SER A 315 -20.95 23.23 -13.32
C SER A 315 -22.28 23.31 -12.55
N ASP A 316 -22.27 23.14 -11.22
CA ASP A 316 -22.47 24.26 -10.27
C ASP A 316 -22.29 23.81 -8.81
N ASP A 317 -22.16 24.80 -7.92
CA ASP A 317 -21.59 24.69 -6.57
C ASP A 317 -22.54 24.14 -5.48
N SER A 318 -21.99 23.76 -4.33
CA SER A 318 -22.39 24.34 -3.04
C SER A 318 -21.47 23.92 -1.88
N ASP A 319 -21.29 24.84 -0.94
CA ASP A 319 -20.41 24.74 0.23
C ASP A 319 -20.92 23.77 1.31
N THR A 320 -20.03 23.32 2.22
CA THR A 320 -20.43 23.04 3.61
C THR A 320 -19.26 23.09 4.58
N GLU A 321 -19.57 23.34 5.86
CA GLU A 321 -18.66 23.88 6.87
C GLU A 321 -17.81 22.85 7.62
N PHE A 322 -16.74 23.34 8.25
CA PHE A 322 -15.79 22.56 9.05
C PHE A 322 -16.39 22.06 10.38
N LEU A 323 -16.14 20.78 10.71
CA LEU A 323 -16.06 20.32 12.10
C LEU A 323 -14.72 19.60 12.36
N THR A 324 -14.15 19.86 13.53
CA THR A 324 -12.81 19.41 13.93
C THR A 324 -12.85 18.00 14.55
N SER A 325 -11.99 17.10 14.05
CA SER A 325 -11.81 15.74 14.61
C SER A 325 -10.41 15.57 15.23
N THR A 326 -10.34 14.80 16.31
CA THR A 326 -9.15 14.60 17.13
C THR A 326 -8.20 13.55 16.54
N LYS A 327 -6.96 13.97 16.24
CA LYS A 327 -5.93 13.11 15.63
C LYS A 327 -5.53 11.94 16.54
N LYS A 328 -5.80 10.70 16.11
CA LYS A 328 -5.25 9.48 16.72
C LYS A 328 -4.00 9.05 15.93
N LYS A 329 -2.81 9.20 16.51
CA LYS A 329 -1.53 8.83 15.88
C LYS A 329 -1.00 7.52 16.49
N ILE A 330 -1.12 6.40 15.77
CA ILE A 330 -0.62 5.09 16.20
C ILE A 330 0.58 4.71 15.32
N CYS A 331 1.67 4.28 15.94
CA CYS A 331 2.93 3.94 15.27
C CYS A 331 3.09 2.43 15.16
N LEU A 332 3.18 1.91 13.92
CA LEU A 332 3.56 0.52 13.67
C LEU A 332 5.08 0.37 13.79
N LYS A 333 5.55 -0.63 14.54
CA LYS A 333 7.00 -0.93 14.62
C LYS A 333 7.48 -1.57 13.32
N ASN A 334 8.40 -0.90 12.64
CA ASN A 334 9.37 -1.55 11.77
C ASN A 334 10.60 -1.88 12.61
N SER A 335 10.96 -3.15 12.72
CA SER A 335 12.28 -3.58 13.20
C SER A 335 12.84 -4.60 12.22
N ASP A 336 13.93 -4.22 11.54
CA ASP A 336 15.08 -5.09 11.29
C ASP A 336 16.22 -4.27 10.68
N ILE A 337 17.27 -4.10 11.48
CA ILE A 337 18.71 -4.12 11.15
C ILE A 337 19.42 -3.99 12.51
N GLU A 338 19.98 -5.09 12.99
CA GLU A 338 20.95 -5.05 14.09
C GLU A 338 22.34 -4.68 13.55
N ASN A 339 23.04 -3.76 14.24
CA ASN A 339 24.29 -4.13 14.92
C ASN A 339 24.90 -2.98 15.73
N THR A 340 24.94 -3.22 17.05
CA THR A 340 26.05 -2.92 17.98
C THR A 340 26.89 -1.64 17.81
N THR A 341 26.75 -0.71 18.76
CA THR A 341 27.87 -0.45 19.69
C THR A 341 27.34 0.14 21.01
N LYS A 342 27.94 -0.24 22.15
CA LYS A 342 27.57 0.24 23.48
C LYS A 342 28.33 1.54 23.79
N LEU A 343 27.65 2.52 24.38
CA LEU A 343 28.20 3.42 25.39
C LEU A 343 27.04 4.07 26.19
N GLN A 344 27.24 4.26 27.49
CA GLN A 344 26.21 4.70 28.44
C GLN A 344 26.30 6.22 28.76
N PRO A 345 25.30 6.81 29.44
CA PRO A 345 24.92 8.21 29.22
C PRO A 345 25.52 9.21 30.21
N SER A 346 25.45 10.50 29.84
CA SER A 346 25.66 11.63 30.76
C SER A 346 24.64 12.76 30.53
N THR A 347 23.75 12.90 31.50
CA THR A 347 23.31 14.14 32.17
C THR A 347 23.14 15.47 31.39
N PHE A 348 21.93 16.04 31.49
CA PHE A 348 21.59 17.48 31.61
C PHE A 348 22.44 18.54 30.88
N ASN A 349 21.82 19.30 29.97
CA ASN A 349 21.21 20.59 30.37
C ASN A 349 20.35 21.25 29.28
N SER A 350 19.55 22.22 29.72
CA SER A 350 18.73 23.13 28.90
C SER A 350 19.56 24.08 28.02
N CYS A 351 18.98 24.53 26.90
CA CYS A 351 18.71 25.96 26.70
C CYS A 351 17.67 26.19 25.59
N ILE A 352 16.83 27.19 25.80
CA ILE A 352 15.93 27.79 24.80
C ILE A 352 16.69 28.98 24.20
N GLU A 353 16.69 29.14 22.88
CA GLU A 353 16.86 30.46 22.27
C GLU A 353 16.16 30.52 20.90
N GLU A 354 15.15 31.37 20.80
CA GLU A 354 14.59 31.81 19.51
C GLU A 354 15.48 32.91 18.93
N GLN A 355 15.78 32.88 17.62
CA GLN A 355 15.94 34.13 16.86
C GLN A 355 15.35 34.02 15.44
N LYS A 356 14.85 35.15 14.95
CA LYS A 356 14.08 35.33 13.71
C LYS A 356 14.95 35.88 12.58
N SER A 357 14.44 35.75 11.34
CA SER A 357 14.73 36.61 10.17
C SER A 357 16.17 36.53 9.60
N SER A 358 16.42 36.68 8.29
CA SER A 358 15.80 37.63 7.36
C SER A 358 15.80 37.17 5.88
N ASN A 359 14.98 37.82 5.06
CA ASN A 359 14.91 37.66 3.61
C ASN A 359 16.14 38.24 2.88
N THR A 360 16.44 37.74 1.68
CA THR A 360 16.67 38.60 0.50
C THR A 360 16.47 37.86 -0.84
N LEU A 361 15.82 38.55 -1.80
CA LEU A 361 15.76 38.19 -3.22
C LEU A 361 17.02 38.67 -3.97
N LEU A 362 17.18 38.15 -5.20
CA LEU A 362 17.96 38.61 -6.38
C LEU A 362 18.90 37.51 -6.89
N GLY A 363 19.03 37.24 -8.20
CA GLY A 363 18.33 37.76 -9.37
C GLY A 363 18.85 37.06 -10.64
N TYR A 364 18.03 36.94 -11.68
CA TYR A 364 18.46 36.36 -12.97
C TYR A 364 19.43 37.29 -13.70
N ASN A 365 20.46 36.74 -14.37
CA ASN A 365 20.70 36.99 -15.81
C ASN A 365 21.85 36.18 -16.45
N SER A 366 21.46 35.38 -17.46
CA SER A 366 22.07 35.18 -18.79
C SER A 366 23.60 35.07 -19.04
N SER A 367 23.88 34.27 -20.09
CA SER A 367 25.15 34.06 -20.80
C SER A 367 26.08 33.00 -20.16
N PHE A 368 26.77 32.13 -20.91
CA PHE A 368 27.31 32.32 -22.26
C PHE A 368 27.31 31.01 -23.06
N LEU A 369 26.66 30.96 -24.24
CA LEU A 369 26.87 29.87 -25.22
C LEU A 369 28.08 30.20 -26.10
N ARG A 370 29.18 29.44 -25.94
CA ARG A 370 30.17 29.24 -27.00
C ARG A 370 31.15 28.10 -26.66
N ASN A 371 31.66 27.45 -27.70
CA ASN A 371 32.77 26.48 -27.71
C ASN A 371 32.42 25.07 -27.16
N ILE A 372 32.78 23.94 -27.80
CA ILE A 372 33.54 23.68 -29.04
C ILE A 372 32.98 22.42 -29.73
N LEU A 373 32.88 22.43 -31.06
CA LEU A 373 32.71 21.22 -31.87
C LEU A 373 34.05 20.48 -31.94
N ASN A 374 34.07 19.18 -31.61
CA ASN A 374 35.23 18.33 -31.92
C ASN A 374 34.77 16.94 -32.38
N CYS A 375 34.58 16.79 -33.69
CA CYS A 375 34.26 15.52 -34.32
C CYS A 375 35.44 14.54 -34.22
N LYS A 376 35.18 13.29 -33.83
CA LYS A 376 36.13 12.18 -34.01
C LYS A 376 35.44 11.01 -34.69
N ASN A 377 35.76 10.79 -35.96
CA ASN A 377 35.34 9.60 -36.72
C ASN A 377 36.08 8.36 -36.22
N PHE A 378 35.37 7.31 -35.78
CA PHE A 378 35.96 5.97 -35.64
C PHE A 378 35.03 4.83 -36.07
N LYS A 379 35.71 3.76 -36.52
CA LYS A 379 35.29 2.60 -37.32
C LYS A 379 34.02 1.85 -36.90
N LYS A 380 33.33 1.33 -37.92
CA LYS A 380 32.38 0.20 -37.85
C LYS A 380 33.06 -1.06 -37.30
N VAL A 381 32.50 -1.65 -36.24
CA VAL A 381 32.82 -2.98 -35.69
C VAL A 381 31.49 -3.70 -35.41
N TYR A 382 31.47 -5.04 -35.48
CA TYR A 382 30.23 -5.83 -35.51
C TYR A 382 29.80 -6.36 -34.13
N ASN A 383 28.51 -6.18 -33.84
CA ASN A 383 27.59 -6.96 -33.00
C ASN A 383 28.12 -7.72 -31.76
N ILE A 384 27.70 -7.29 -30.56
CA ILE A 384 27.09 -8.19 -29.57
C ILE A 384 25.85 -7.49 -28.94
N THR A 385 24.68 -7.67 -29.56
CA THR A 385 23.43 -7.09 -29.04
C THR A 385 22.99 -7.80 -27.75
N PRO A 386 22.63 -7.07 -26.67
CA PRO A 386 21.98 -7.66 -25.50
C PRO A 386 20.68 -8.36 -25.91
N THR A 387 20.60 -9.68 -25.74
CA THR A 387 19.54 -10.52 -26.31
C THR A 387 18.13 -10.27 -25.75
N ARG A 388 18.00 -9.51 -24.66
CA ARG A 388 16.69 -9.08 -24.17
C ARG A 388 16.76 -7.75 -23.41
N ARG A 389 16.35 -6.68 -24.08
CA ARG A 389 16.02 -5.40 -23.44
C ARG A 389 14.56 -5.48 -22.98
N ILE A 390 14.30 -5.39 -21.67
CA ILE A 390 12.93 -5.31 -21.14
C ILE A 390 12.34 -3.96 -21.58
N GLY A 391 11.76 -3.93 -22.78
CA GLY A 391 11.00 -2.79 -23.26
C GLY A 391 9.66 -2.71 -22.53
N LEU A 392 9.01 -1.54 -22.59
CA LEU A 392 7.66 -1.35 -22.03
C LEU A 392 6.70 -2.48 -22.43
N LYS A 393 6.81 -3.00 -23.67
CA LYS A 393 6.04 -4.14 -24.21
C LYS A 393 6.12 -5.42 -23.35
N GLU A 394 7.23 -5.67 -22.67
CA GLU A 394 7.43 -6.84 -21.80
C GLU A 394 6.93 -6.62 -20.36
N MET A 395 6.72 -5.37 -19.94
CA MET A 395 6.11 -5.04 -18.65
C MET A 395 4.59 -5.27 -18.64
N TYR A 396 3.97 -5.48 -19.82
CA TYR A 396 2.58 -5.91 -19.93
C TYR A 396 2.51 -7.43 -19.96
N VAL A 397 2.28 -8.04 -18.79
CA VAL A 397 1.62 -9.35 -18.75
C VAL A 397 0.13 -9.09 -18.97
N TRP A 398 -0.31 -9.24 -20.22
CA TRP A 398 -1.66 -8.92 -20.69
C TRP A 398 -2.76 -9.76 -20.02
N ASN A 399 -3.98 -9.19 -20.05
CA ASN A 399 -5.30 -9.74 -19.75
C ASN A 399 -5.51 -10.37 -18.35
#